data_AF-A0A8T5UTN3-F1
#
_entry.id   AF-A0A8T5UTN3-F1
#
_cell.length_a   1.000
_cell.length_b   1.000
_cell.length_c   1.000
_cell.angle_alpha   90.00
_cell.angle_beta   90.00
_cell.angle_gamma   90.00
#
_symmetry.space_group_name_H-M   'P 1'
#
loop_
_entity.id
_entity.type
_entity.pdbx_description
1 polymer ?
#
loop_
_entity_poly.entity_id
_entity_poly.type
_entity_poly.pdbx_seq_one_letter_code
_entity_poly.pdbx_strand_id
1 'polypeptide(L)'
;MNRKLLFSLLLLVGLILILNLSTLSAANVTSNTAPKVTSVNPVNNSIILKSQTVKVYFNEPIKAGTLSIRIKNAAGTTISTKKSINYRTLSIVPSTRLPTGVKYYIILNSGSIKDLAGKGNSYYSTSFTVSPITLAQMKYGIYRVQNFYNTNLRLPRYVSFSTKTIPIREFQRIIATQGLKINTKIKDLTVTKVTAPIRGVKGDTIIVPNTVKNQGNTAIGGFYVSYYLISNSHIYLGKRYISSLAAGASNSHNTKLKIPLNITSSSYYIDVYADSTKIVSESKEYNNFRYSTTKIQIRNARPMNIGYFINHESTPLANIDFNKLKSDGITEVYIHAKNADYLNLKPYYSKIVNSGLRPFCWVWQGFTHAKEVTAMGYNTVMDLETYKMADFISEVKQLRQDTKGKTLILCTKADGWDGNQRWDLLAPLVDAIMPMCYLGDYEKSTSDLASYIKKYNTLYPNKIYPALETYMSDKTVKPKANSALQVEIKACGNVKGIGLFRYGLSN
;
A
#
# COMPACT_ATOMS: atom_id res chain seq x y z
N MET A 1 -20.60 -22.21 58.98
CA MET A 1 -19.49 -23.03 59.51
C MET A 1 -18.20 -22.41 58.95
N ASN A 2 -17.56 -21.40 59.54
CA ASN A 2 -16.99 -21.20 60.88
C ASN A 2 -15.68 -21.97 61.10
N ARG A 3 -14.59 -21.21 61.30
CA ARG A 3 -13.32 -21.49 62.03
C ARG A 3 -12.23 -20.56 61.45
N LYS A 4 -11.69 -19.48 62.02
CA LYS A 4 -11.56 -18.91 63.38
C LYS A 4 -11.18 -19.92 64.47
N LEU A 5 -9.97 -19.70 65.01
CA LEU A 5 -9.47 -20.16 66.31
C LEU A 5 -9.21 -21.67 66.45
N LEU A 6 -7.95 -22.04 66.68
CA LEU A 6 -7.42 -22.54 67.97
C LEU A 6 -6.10 -23.28 67.71
N PHE A 7 -4.97 -22.75 68.19
CA PHE A 7 -3.88 -23.54 68.75
C PHE A 7 -3.07 -22.60 69.66
N SER A 8 -3.64 -22.33 70.83
CA SER A 8 -2.89 -22.32 72.09
C SER A 8 -2.94 -23.78 72.61
N LEU A 9 -2.02 -24.34 73.39
CA LEU A 9 -1.41 -23.81 74.61
C LEU A 9 -0.48 -24.91 75.17
N LEU A 10 0.70 -24.53 75.67
CA LEU A 10 1.44 -25.19 76.75
C LEU A 10 2.42 -24.10 77.23
N LEU A 11 2.00 -23.15 78.07
CA LEU A 11 1.66 -23.24 79.51
C LEU A 11 2.82 -23.76 80.36
N LEU A 12 3.51 -22.84 81.04
CA LEU A 12 3.65 -22.90 82.51
C LEU A 12 3.94 -21.48 83.04
N VAL A 13 2.92 -20.78 83.54
CA VAL A 13 2.63 -20.48 84.97
C VAL A 13 3.48 -19.33 85.53
N GLY A 14 2.81 -18.30 86.06
CA GLY A 14 3.44 -17.31 86.94
C GLY A 14 2.70 -15.99 87.11
N LEU A 15 1.51 -16.04 87.73
CA LEU A 15 0.97 -15.08 88.72
C LEU A 15 1.28 -13.56 88.61
N ILE A 16 0.20 -12.77 88.56
CA ILE A 16 0.17 -11.34 88.93
C ILE A 16 0.32 -11.23 90.46
N LEU A 17 1.20 -10.35 90.98
CA LEU A 17 0.86 -9.17 91.81
C LEU A 17 2.05 -8.62 92.65
N ILE A 18 2.38 -7.34 92.41
CA ILE A 18 2.99 -6.29 93.27
C ILE A 18 4.39 -6.54 93.91
N LEU A 19 5.39 -5.70 93.54
CA LEU A 19 6.19 -4.88 94.47
C LEU A 19 7.23 -3.98 93.75
N ASN A 20 7.19 -2.71 94.17
CA ASN A 20 8.28 -1.73 94.30
C ASN A 20 9.06 -1.20 93.07
N LEU A 21 8.84 0.10 92.85
CA LEU A 21 9.79 1.06 92.32
C LEU A 21 11.19 0.86 92.94
N SER A 22 12.15 0.48 92.11
CA SER A 22 13.51 1.00 92.21
C SER A 22 14.18 0.91 90.84
N THR A 23 14.30 2.08 90.21
CA THR A 23 15.34 2.44 89.22
C THR A 23 15.67 1.39 88.15
N LEU A 24 14.79 1.24 87.16
CA LEU A 24 15.25 1.09 85.79
C LEU A 24 15.05 2.42 85.07
N SER A 25 16.15 3.16 84.99
CA SER A 25 16.34 4.24 84.02
C SER A 25 15.71 3.80 82.71
N ALA A 26 14.63 4.49 82.30
CA ALA A 26 14.25 4.55 80.91
C ALA A 26 15.50 5.00 80.15
N ALA A 27 16.20 4.05 79.54
CA ALA A 27 17.22 4.35 78.57
C ALA A 27 16.48 5.02 77.40
N ASN A 28 16.30 6.34 77.53
CA ASN A 28 16.06 7.24 76.43
C ASN A 28 17.13 6.91 75.41
N VAL A 29 16.80 6.11 74.41
CA VAL A 29 17.53 6.09 73.15
C VAL A 29 17.27 7.47 72.53
N THR A 30 17.99 8.46 73.04
CA THR A 30 18.10 9.77 72.42
C THR A 30 18.85 9.52 71.13
N SER A 31 18.10 9.49 70.02
CA SER A 31 18.68 9.75 68.71
C SER A 31 19.57 11.00 68.85
N ASN A 32 20.87 10.88 68.60
CA ASN A 32 21.81 12.01 68.64
C ASN A 32 21.91 12.70 67.26
N THR A 33 20.99 12.40 66.33
CA THR A 33 20.93 13.04 65.03
C THR A 33 19.93 14.19 65.05
N ALA A 34 20.24 15.29 64.37
CA ALA A 34 19.29 16.39 64.24
C ALA A 34 18.08 15.96 63.39
N PRO A 35 16.85 16.43 63.68
CA PRO A 35 15.70 16.16 62.84
C PRO A 35 15.93 16.58 61.39
N LYS A 36 15.75 15.64 60.46
CA LYS A 36 15.88 15.82 59.02
C LYS A 36 14.54 15.59 58.34
N VAL A 37 14.16 16.51 57.45
CA VAL A 37 12.97 16.36 56.61
C VAL A 37 13.16 15.18 55.66
N THR A 38 12.25 14.22 55.71
CA THR A 38 12.23 13.04 54.82
C THR A 38 11.32 13.26 53.62
N SER A 39 10.20 13.95 53.82
CA SER A 39 9.28 14.32 52.74
C SER A 39 8.39 15.49 53.15
N VAL A 40 7.75 16.10 52.16
CA VAL A 40 6.78 17.18 52.38
C VAL A 40 5.59 17.00 51.44
N ASN A 41 4.39 17.32 51.94
CA ASN A 41 3.19 17.43 51.15
C ASN A 41 2.59 18.82 51.40
N PRO A 42 2.51 19.71 50.40
CA PRO A 42 2.83 19.51 48.99
C PRO A 42 4.34 19.29 48.71
N VAL A 43 4.64 18.45 47.72
CA VAL A 43 6.02 18.19 47.27
C VAL A 43 6.67 19.47 46.73
N ASN A 44 7.99 19.60 46.87
CA ASN A 44 8.72 20.78 46.40
C ASN A 44 8.44 21.11 44.92
N ASN A 45 8.19 22.39 44.63
CA ASN A 45 7.81 22.96 43.33
C ASN A 45 6.49 22.42 42.73
N SER A 46 5.65 21.74 43.51
CA SER A 46 4.37 21.22 43.03
C SER A 46 3.32 22.31 42.78
N ILE A 47 2.39 22.06 41.86
CA ILE A 47 1.16 22.84 41.70
C ILE A 47 0.02 22.06 42.34
N ILE A 48 -0.73 22.67 43.26
CA ILE A 48 -1.79 22.00 44.02
C ILE A 48 -3.19 22.54 43.69
N LEU A 49 -4.19 21.66 43.77
CA LEU A 49 -5.61 22.00 43.60
C LEU A 49 -6.38 22.17 44.90
N LYS A 50 -6.07 21.37 45.92
CA LYS A 50 -6.70 21.40 47.26
C LYS A 50 -5.74 20.83 48.31
N SER A 51 -6.13 21.04 49.58
CA SER A 51 -5.31 21.09 50.79
C SER A 51 -4.34 22.26 50.83
N GLN A 52 -4.62 23.21 51.72
CA GLN A 52 -3.71 24.30 52.08
C GLN A 52 -2.80 23.91 53.24
N THR A 53 -3.04 22.74 53.85
CA THR A 53 -2.20 22.25 54.93
C THR A 53 -0.91 21.69 54.34
N VAL A 54 0.21 22.22 54.82
CA VAL A 54 1.54 21.68 54.54
C VAL A 54 1.89 20.69 55.66
N LYS A 55 2.17 19.45 55.29
CA LYS A 55 2.70 18.42 56.20
C LYS A 55 4.17 18.19 55.88
N VAL A 56 5.03 18.36 56.87
CA VAL A 56 6.47 18.08 56.80
C VAL A 56 6.74 16.86 57.68
N TYR A 57 7.34 15.83 57.10
CA TYR A 57 7.66 14.58 57.78
C TYR A 57 9.15 14.53 58.10
N PHE A 58 9.48 14.04 59.29
CA PHE A 58 10.85 13.94 59.79
C PHE A 58 11.27 12.49 59.98
N ASN A 59 12.58 12.24 59.97
CA ASN A 59 13.19 10.93 60.21
C ASN A 59 12.95 10.42 61.64
N GLU A 60 12.68 11.30 62.60
CA GLU A 60 12.58 11.01 64.03
C GLU A 60 11.48 11.83 64.74
N PRO A 61 11.09 11.49 65.98
CA PRO A 61 10.12 12.27 66.76
C PRO A 61 10.62 13.69 67.04
N ILE A 62 9.72 14.66 66.92
CA ILE A 62 10.07 16.08 67.00
C ILE A 62 9.29 16.81 68.10
N LYS A 63 9.84 17.93 68.55
CA LYS A 63 9.17 18.95 69.37
C LYS A 63 9.45 20.35 68.82
N ALA A 64 8.68 21.33 69.28
CA ALA A 64 8.86 22.72 68.85
C ALA A 64 10.24 23.26 69.27
N GLY A 65 10.91 23.94 68.35
CA GLY A 65 12.11 24.73 68.64
C GLY A 65 11.78 26.17 68.99
N THR A 66 12.80 27.02 69.12
CA THR A 66 12.66 28.43 69.50
C THR A 66 12.67 29.38 68.30
N LEU A 67 13.09 28.91 67.12
CA LEU A 67 13.21 29.72 65.91
C LEU A 67 12.01 29.56 64.96
N SER A 68 11.86 30.52 64.05
CA SER A 68 10.61 30.67 63.28
C SER A 68 10.38 29.61 62.21
N ILE A 69 9.11 29.18 62.09
CA ILE A 69 8.54 28.43 60.96
C ILE A 69 7.61 29.36 60.19
N ARG A 70 7.87 29.59 58.90
CA ARG A 70 7.15 30.59 58.09
C ARG A 70 6.68 30.03 56.76
N ILE A 71 5.50 30.47 56.32
CA ILE A 71 5.09 30.43 54.92
C ILE A 71 5.21 31.86 54.38
N LYS A 72 5.87 32.04 53.24
CA LYS A 72 5.97 33.33 52.54
C LYS A 72 5.48 33.21 51.10
N ASN A 73 4.85 34.25 50.55
CA ASN A 73 4.64 34.34 49.11
C ASN A 73 5.94 34.79 48.40
N ALA A 74 5.92 34.81 47.06
CA ALA A 74 7.07 35.28 46.26
C ALA A 74 7.46 36.75 46.50
N ALA A 75 6.54 37.60 46.97
CA ALA A 75 6.80 38.99 47.36
C ALA A 75 7.43 39.11 48.77
N GLY A 76 7.68 37.99 49.46
CA GLY A 76 8.25 37.97 50.80
C GLY A 76 7.25 38.18 51.95
N THR A 77 5.97 38.43 51.65
CA THR A 77 4.90 38.58 52.64
C THR A 77 4.71 37.27 53.41
N THR A 78 4.73 37.36 54.74
CA THR A 78 4.51 36.18 55.61
C THR A 78 3.01 35.90 55.74
N ILE A 79 2.64 34.63 55.57
CA ILE A 79 1.25 34.16 55.72
C ILE A 79 1.03 33.71 57.16
N SER A 80 -0.09 34.13 57.75
CA SER A 80 -0.52 33.65 59.07
C SER A 80 -0.86 32.16 59.02
N THR A 81 -0.37 31.39 59.99
CA THR A 81 -0.50 29.93 60.03
C THR A 81 -0.67 29.41 61.44
N LYS A 82 -1.52 28.38 61.62
CA LYS A 82 -1.53 27.51 62.79
C LYS A 82 -0.54 26.35 62.57
N LYS A 83 0.27 26.03 63.58
CA LYS A 83 1.20 24.88 63.53
C LYS A 83 0.82 23.85 64.60
N SER A 84 0.94 22.57 64.26
CA SER A 84 0.84 21.49 65.23
C SER A 84 1.88 20.41 64.93
N ILE A 85 2.33 19.72 65.97
CA ILE A 85 3.26 18.60 65.88
C ILE A 85 2.54 17.36 66.38
N ASN A 86 2.60 16.28 65.60
CA ASN A 86 2.18 14.95 66.02
C ASN A 86 3.30 13.96 65.70
N TYR A 87 3.98 13.48 66.75
CA TYR A 87 5.10 12.55 66.68
C TYR A 87 6.22 13.01 65.72
N ARG A 88 6.26 12.53 64.47
CA ARG A 88 7.27 12.91 63.45
C ARG A 88 6.76 13.88 62.38
N THR A 89 5.57 14.44 62.56
CA THR A 89 4.89 15.25 61.54
C THR A 89 4.62 16.66 62.06
N LEU A 90 5.12 17.66 61.34
CA LEU A 90 4.73 19.06 61.48
C LEU A 90 3.60 19.36 60.49
N SER A 91 2.46 19.83 60.99
CA SER A 91 1.37 20.36 60.18
C SER A 91 1.34 21.88 60.26
N ILE A 92 1.34 22.55 59.11
CA ILE A 92 1.26 24.01 58.98
C ILE A 92 0.00 24.33 58.18
N VAL A 93 -0.96 24.96 58.83
CA VAL A 93 -2.28 25.29 58.24
C VAL A 93 -2.37 26.81 58.10
N PRO A 94 -2.45 27.36 56.86
CA PRO A 94 -2.75 28.77 56.64
C PRO A 94 -4.07 29.15 57.33
N SER A 95 -4.07 30.29 58.02
CA SER A 95 -5.24 30.79 58.75
C SER A 95 -6.34 31.29 57.81
N THR A 96 -5.98 31.60 56.56
CA THR A 96 -6.90 32.04 55.50
C THR A 96 -6.63 31.29 54.21
N ARG A 97 -7.62 31.33 53.30
CA ARG A 97 -7.52 30.68 52.00
C ARG A 97 -6.41 31.32 51.16
N LEU A 98 -5.35 30.57 50.86
CA LEU A 98 -4.29 31.01 49.95
C LEU A 98 -4.83 31.35 48.55
N PRO A 99 -4.54 32.56 48.01
CA PRO A 99 -4.88 32.93 46.64
C PRO A 99 -4.34 31.99 45.56
N THR A 100 -5.11 31.80 44.48
CA THR A 100 -4.74 31.00 43.31
C THR A 100 -3.68 31.68 42.46
N GLY A 101 -2.82 30.91 41.80
CA GLY A 101 -1.75 31.42 40.92
C GLY A 101 -0.53 31.94 41.68
N VAL A 102 -0.51 31.84 43.01
CA VAL A 102 0.56 32.37 43.85
C VAL A 102 1.49 31.23 44.29
N LYS A 103 2.80 31.47 44.19
CA LYS A 103 3.86 30.60 44.70
C LYS A 103 4.17 30.93 46.16
N TYR A 104 4.28 29.89 46.99
CA TYR A 104 4.57 29.96 48.41
C TYR A 104 5.83 29.16 48.74
N TYR A 105 6.60 29.68 49.69
CA TYR A 105 7.80 29.08 50.25
C TYR A 105 7.55 28.75 51.72
N ILE A 106 7.86 27.52 52.11
CA ILE A 106 7.86 27.08 53.50
C ILE A 106 9.30 27.06 53.98
N ILE A 107 9.56 27.80 55.04
CA ILE A 107 10.89 28.01 55.58
C ILE A 107 10.92 27.51 57.02
N LEU A 108 11.76 26.51 57.28
CA LEU A 108 12.14 26.06 58.61
C LEU A 108 13.54 26.62 58.88
N ASN A 109 13.66 27.62 59.74
CA ASN A 109 14.97 28.11 60.15
C ASN A 109 15.71 27.02 60.95
N SER A 110 17.05 27.04 60.93
CA SER A 110 17.86 26.13 61.75
C SER A 110 17.40 26.22 63.22
N GLY A 111 17.12 25.10 63.88
CA GLY A 111 16.64 25.06 65.28
C GLY A 111 15.17 25.43 65.50
N SER A 112 14.37 25.58 64.44
CA SER A 112 12.91 25.80 64.54
C SER A 112 12.13 24.54 64.92
N ILE A 113 12.71 23.38 64.68
CA ILE A 113 12.26 22.06 65.11
C ILE A 113 13.41 21.39 65.85
N LYS A 114 13.12 20.71 66.96
CA LYS A 114 14.10 19.96 67.74
C LYS A 114 13.70 18.48 67.83
N ASP A 115 14.66 17.60 68.02
CA ASP A 115 14.38 16.24 68.49
C ASP A 115 13.93 16.28 69.97
N LEU A 116 13.61 15.12 70.55
CA LEU A 116 13.26 15.05 71.97
C LEU A 116 14.43 15.38 72.90
N ALA A 117 15.67 15.19 72.45
CA ALA A 117 16.91 15.50 73.19
C ALA A 117 17.29 17.00 73.19
N GLY A 118 16.69 17.82 72.32
CA GLY A 118 16.93 19.26 72.18
C GLY A 118 17.80 19.71 71.01
N LYS A 119 18.31 18.80 70.15
CA LYS A 119 19.12 19.14 68.97
C LYS A 119 18.24 19.70 67.85
N GLY A 120 18.66 20.82 67.27
CA GLY A 120 17.88 21.55 66.26
C GLY A 120 18.06 21.04 64.83
N ASN A 121 17.03 21.15 64.00
CA ASN A 121 17.11 20.92 62.56
C ASN A 121 18.06 21.90 61.86
N SER A 122 18.61 21.54 60.70
CA SER A 122 19.24 22.49 59.77
C SER A 122 18.20 23.27 58.96
N TYR A 123 18.57 24.42 58.40
CA TYR A 123 17.71 25.21 57.51
C TYR A 123 17.10 24.34 56.41
N TYR A 124 15.79 24.47 56.21
CA TYR A 124 15.07 23.76 55.15
C TYR A 124 14.06 24.69 54.48
N SER A 125 14.02 24.64 53.16
CA SER A 125 13.04 25.38 52.36
C SER A 125 12.45 24.50 51.27
N THR A 126 11.14 24.65 51.05
CA THR A 126 10.40 24.00 49.96
C THR A 126 9.35 24.97 49.43
N SER A 127 8.85 24.75 48.23
CA SER A 127 7.82 25.62 47.65
C SER A 127 6.68 24.86 47.00
N PHE A 128 5.54 25.51 46.85
CA PHE A 128 4.43 25.04 46.03
C PHE A 128 3.67 26.23 45.43
N THR A 129 2.92 25.99 44.38
CA THR A 129 2.04 26.99 43.75
C THR A 129 0.59 26.53 43.88
N VAL A 130 -0.31 27.42 44.30
CA VAL A 130 -1.75 27.13 44.22
C VAL A 130 -2.17 27.28 42.76
N SER A 131 -2.79 26.26 42.17
CA SER A 131 -3.19 26.29 40.75
C SER A 131 -4.00 27.55 40.40
N PRO A 132 -3.73 28.21 39.26
CA PRO A 132 -4.49 29.38 38.83
C PRO A 132 -5.92 29.05 38.38
N ILE A 133 -6.23 27.77 38.16
CA ILE A 133 -7.52 27.26 37.67
C ILE A 133 -8.01 26.05 38.46
N THR A 134 -9.33 25.86 38.47
CA THR A 134 -9.99 24.71 39.13
C THR A 134 -9.94 23.45 38.27
N LEU A 135 -10.21 22.28 38.86
CA LEU A 135 -10.33 21.02 38.11
C LEU A 135 -11.39 21.09 36.99
N ALA A 136 -12.51 21.78 37.25
CA ALA A 136 -13.56 21.98 36.25
C ALA A 136 -13.05 22.80 35.07
N GLN A 137 -12.31 23.89 35.35
CA GLN A 137 -11.66 24.69 34.31
C GLN A 137 -10.59 23.89 33.55
N MET A 138 -9.83 23.01 34.21
CA MET A 138 -8.90 22.10 33.51
C MET A 138 -9.63 21.20 32.51
N LYS A 139 -10.69 20.50 32.94
CA LYS A 139 -11.47 19.62 32.06
C LYS A 139 -12.09 20.38 30.89
N TYR A 140 -12.67 21.55 31.16
CA TYR A 140 -13.24 22.42 30.14
C TYR A 140 -12.19 22.99 29.18
N GLY A 141 -11.01 23.35 29.70
CA GLY A 141 -9.87 23.78 28.89
C GLY A 141 -9.37 22.66 27.97
N ILE A 142 -9.24 21.43 28.45
CA ILE A 142 -8.86 20.27 27.64
C ILE A 142 -9.84 20.08 26.48
N TYR A 143 -11.14 20.09 26.76
CA TYR A 143 -12.18 19.99 25.72
C TYR A 143 -12.03 21.07 24.64
N ARG A 144 -11.87 22.35 25.05
CA ARG A 144 -11.68 23.46 24.10
C ARG A 144 -10.39 23.34 23.29
N VAL A 145 -9.29 22.91 23.93
CA VAL A 145 -8.01 22.70 23.24
C VAL A 145 -8.13 21.56 22.22
N GLN A 146 -8.82 20.48 22.56
CA GLN A 146 -9.05 19.35 21.65
C GLN A 146 -9.91 19.78 20.46
N ASN A 147 -11.00 20.51 20.69
CA ASN A 147 -11.82 21.05 19.61
C ASN A 147 -11.03 22.01 18.72
N PHE A 148 -10.27 22.93 19.32
CA PHE A 148 -9.38 23.82 18.56
C PHE A 148 -8.41 23.02 17.69
N TYR A 149 -7.78 21.99 18.25
CA TYR A 149 -6.85 21.14 17.50
C TYR A 149 -7.54 20.41 16.37
N ASN A 150 -8.73 19.85 16.59
CA ASN A 150 -9.46 19.11 15.55
C ASN A 150 -9.82 20.00 14.35
N THR A 151 -10.02 21.31 14.57
CA THR A 151 -10.30 22.27 13.49
C THR A 151 -9.03 22.87 12.88
N ASN A 152 -8.00 23.14 13.68
CA ASN A 152 -6.84 23.95 13.27
C ASN A 152 -5.54 23.15 13.12
N LEU A 153 -5.56 21.88 13.52
CA LEU A 153 -4.48 20.91 13.34
C LEU A 153 -3.17 21.34 14.03
N ARG A 154 -3.31 22.16 15.06
CA ARG A 154 -2.25 22.67 15.93
C ARG A 154 -2.84 22.97 17.30
N LEU A 155 -2.01 22.96 18.33
CA LEU A 155 -2.42 23.43 19.64
C LEU A 155 -2.63 24.97 19.62
N PRO A 156 -3.58 25.50 20.41
CA PRO A 156 -3.69 26.94 20.59
C PRO A 156 -2.46 27.47 21.33
N ARG A 157 -2.17 28.78 21.20
CA ARG A 157 -1.05 29.40 21.94
C ARG A 157 -1.32 29.46 23.45
N TYR A 158 -2.59 29.61 23.84
CA TYR A 158 -3.03 29.73 25.21
C TYR A 158 -4.48 29.25 25.39
N VAL A 159 -4.91 29.10 26.64
CA VAL A 159 -6.30 28.86 27.05
C VAL A 159 -6.74 30.00 27.97
N SER A 160 -7.86 30.63 27.65
CA SER A 160 -8.40 31.74 28.44
C SER A 160 -9.60 31.32 29.30
N PHE A 161 -9.63 31.80 30.54
CA PHE A 161 -10.68 31.59 31.53
C PHE A 161 -11.08 32.93 32.14
N SER A 162 -12.18 33.54 31.66
CA SER A 162 -12.58 34.91 32.04
C SER A 162 -11.38 35.88 31.86
N THR A 163 -10.86 36.47 32.93
CA THR A 163 -9.72 37.41 32.90
C THR A 163 -8.33 36.75 32.85
N LYS A 164 -8.25 35.42 32.95
CA LYS A 164 -6.96 34.69 33.00
C LYS A 164 -6.61 34.10 31.65
N THR A 165 -5.38 34.32 31.19
CA THR A 165 -4.82 33.66 30.00
C THR A 165 -3.64 32.80 30.41
N ILE A 166 -3.66 31.51 30.03
CA ILE A 166 -2.64 30.53 30.41
C ILE A 166 -1.98 30.01 29.13
N PRO A 167 -0.66 30.21 28.92
CA PRO A 167 0.07 29.63 27.80
C PRO A 167 -0.11 28.11 27.75
N ILE A 168 -0.20 27.53 26.55
CA ILE A 168 -0.56 26.11 26.41
C ILE A 168 0.41 25.16 27.11
N ARG A 169 1.72 25.51 27.13
CA ARG A 169 2.76 24.75 27.86
C ARG A 169 2.49 24.73 29.36
N GLU A 170 2.08 25.86 29.93
CA GLU A 170 1.76 25.96 31.35
C GLU A 170 0.44 25.25 31.64
N PHE A 171 -0.55 25.36 30.76
CA PHE A 171 -1.80 24.60 30.88
C PHE A 171 -1.52 23.09 30.91
N GLN A 172 -0.64 22.58 30.05
CA GLN A 172 -0.20 21.18 30.04
C GLN A 172 0.45 20.76 31.37
N ARG A 173 1.34 21.58 31.94
CA ARG A 173 1.96 21.32 33.26
C ARG A 173 0.91 21.26 34.37
N ILE A 174 -0.04 22.20 34.36
CA ILE A 174 -1.11 22.27 35.35
C ILE A 174 -2.00 21.02 35.30
N ILE A 175 -2.48 20.62 34.13
CA ILE A 175 -3.37 19.44 34.00
C ILE A 175 -2.64 18.12 34.34
N ALA A 176 -1.34 18.03 34.04
CA ALA A 176 -0.53 16.85 34.36
C ALA A 176 -0.44 16.59 35.87
N THR A 177 -0.52 17.63 36.71
CA THR A 177 -0.56 17.47 38.19
C THR A 177 -1.78 16.68 38.68
N GLN A 178 -2.81 16.54 37.84
CA GLN A 178 -4.03 15.79 38.12
C GLN A 178 -4.12 14.50 37.29
N GLY A 179 -3.02 14.09 36.63
CA GLY A 179 -3.01 12.95 35.70
C GLY A 179 -3.82 13.18 34.41
N LEU A 180 -4.24 14.41 34.14
CA LEU A 180 -5.01 14.75 32.94
C LEU A 180 -4.07 15.05 31.76
N LYS A 181 -4.51 14.72 30.55
CA LYS A 181 -3.77 14.94 29.30
C LYS A 181 -4.69 15.44 28.18
N ILE A 182 -4.12 16.17 27.23
CA ILE A 182 -4.80 16.55 25.99
C ILE A 182 -4.64 15.39 25.00
N ASN A 183 -5.75 14.76 24.59
CA ASN A 183 -5.75 13.72 23.57
C ASN A 183 -6.27 14.30 22.24
N THR A 184 -5.43 14.45 21.23
CA THR A 184 -5.85 14.94 19.91
C THR A 184 -6.24 13.77 19.01
N LYS A 185 -7.27 13.95 18.17
CA LYS A 185 -7.69 12.95 17.19
C LYS A 185 -7.28 13.40 15.79
N ILE A 186 -6.24 12.77 15.25
CA ILE A 186 -5.59 13.12 13.99
C ILE A 186 -5.85 12.02 12.98
N LYS A 187 -6.45 12.39 11.85
CA LYS A 187 -6.53 11.59 10.64
C LYS A 187 -5.56 12.21 9.63
N ASP A 188 -4.73 11.38 9.00
CA ASP A 188 -3.74 11.84 8.01
C ASP A 188 -3.35 10.66 7.14
N LEU A 189 -3.89 10.62 5.93
CA LEU A 189 -3.61 9.68 4.88
C LEU A 189 -2.41 10.18 4.10
N THR A 190 -1.61 9.25 3.62
CA THR A 190 -0.55 9.58 2.69
C THR A 190 -0.22 8.39 1.82
N VAL A 191 0.14 8.66 0.58
CA VAL A 191 0.62 7.62 -0.34
C VAL A 191 2.14 7.53 -0.21
N THR A 192 2.61 6.39 0.29
CA THR A 192 4.04 6.18 0.58
C THR A 192 4.78 5.46 -0.54
N LYS A 193 4.07 4.72 -1.40
CA LYS A 193 4.66 3.98 -2.51
C LYS A 193 3.73 3.95 -3.72
N VAL A 194 4.30 4.15 -4.90
CA VAL A 194 3.68 3.90 -6.22
C VAL A 194 4.77 3.39 -7.17
N THR A 195 4.50 2.28 -7.85
CA THR A 195 5.42 1.70 -8.84
C THR A 195 4.73 1.59 -10.19
N ALA A 196 5.28 2.26 -11.19
CA ALA A 196 4.81 2.17 -12.57
C ALA A 196 5.46 0.98 -13.30
N PRO A 197 4.70 0.17 -14.05
CA PRO A 197 5.27 -0.74 -15.05
C PRO A 197 6.04 0.02 -16.11
N ILE A 198 7.01 -0.63 -16.75
CA ILE A 198 7.85 0.01 -17.77
C ILE A 198 7.07 0.24 -19.07
N ARG A 199 6.12 -0.66 -19.40
CA ARG A 199 5.35 -0.63 -20.65
C ARG A 199 3.89 -0.93 -20.40
N GLY A 200 3.03 -0.31 -21.21
CA GLY A 200 1.59 -0.60 -21.28
C GLY A 200 1.10 -0.49 -22.72
N VAL A 201 0.06 -1.27 -23.03
CA VAL A 201 -0.60 -1.27 -24.33
C VAL A 201 -2.01 -0.73 -24.15
N LYS A 202 -2.50 0.07 -25.10
CA LYS A 202 -3.85 0.62 -25.05
C LYS A 202 -4.88 -0.52 -24.96
N GLY A 203 -5.84 -0.40 -24.04
CA GLY A 203 -6.87 -1.42 -23.79
C GLY A 203 -6.46 -2.53 -22.81
N ASP A 204 -5.17 -2.74 -22.58
CA ASP A 204 -4.66 -3.79 -21.69
C ASP A 204 -4.79 -3.41 -20.21
N THR A 205 -4.68 -4.42 -19.35
CA THR A 205 -4.62 -4.26 -17.90
C THR A 205 -3.18 -4.21 -17.42
N ILE A 206 -2.84 -3.20 -16.63
CA ILE A 206 -1.56 -3.06 -15.91
C ILE A 206 -1.72 -3.36 -14.43
N ILE A 207 -0.61 -3.69 -13.76
CA ILE A 207 -0.56 -3.90 -12.31
C ILE A 207 0.28 -2.78 -11.68
N VAL A 208 -0.29 -2.08 -10.70
CA VAL A 208 0.35 -0.96 -10.01
C VAL A 208 0.51 -1.28 -8.52
N PRO A 209 1.70 -1.70 -8.09
CA PRO A 209 2.04 -1.78 -6.67
C PRO A 209 1.95 -0.41 -6.01
N ASN A 210 1.19 -0.29 -4.93
CA ASN A 210 1.00 0.96 -4.19
C ASN A 210 0.82 0.73 -2.68
N THR A 211 1.06 1.77 -1.89
CA THR A 211 0.86 1.75 -0.42
C THR A 211 0.26 3.07 0.06
N VAL A 212 -0.86 2.98 0.78
CA VAL A 212 -1.49 4.09 1.52
C VAL A 212 -1.25 3.90 3.01
N LYS A 213 -0.93 4.95 3.75
CA LYS A 213 -0.70 4.92 5.20
C LYS A 213 -1.59 5.94 5.90
N ASN A 214 -2.16 5.56 7.03
CA ASN A 214 -2.69 6.52 8.00
C ASN A 214 -1.55 6.87 8.97
N GLN A 215 -0.92 8.02 8.78
CA GLN A 215 0.13 8.53 9.67
C GLN A 215 -0.45 9.31 10.87
N GLY A 216 -1.78 9.47 10.91
CA GLY A 216 -2.50 10.00 12.06
C GLY A 216 -2.60 9.01 13.23
N ASN A 217 -3.14 9.50 14.34
CA ASN A 217 -3.32 8.74 15.58
C ASN A 217 -4.77 8.25 15.80
N THR A 218 -5.65 8.44 14.82
CA THR A 218 -7.06 8.05 14.86
C THR A 218 -7.39 7.16 13.67
N ALA A 219 -8.17 6.11 13.90
CA ALA A 219 -8.64 5.24 12.81
C ALA A 219 -9.52 6.02 11.82
N ILE A 220 -9.37 5.68 10.54
CA ILE A 220 -10.12 6.25 9.43
C ILE A 220 -11.11 5.20 8.94
N GLY A 221 -12.35 5.64 8.68
CA GLY A 221 -13.40 4.80 8.10
C GLY A 221 -13.15 4.53 6.62
N GLY A 222 -14.20 4.21 5.87
CA GLY A 222 -14.06 3.85 4.47
C GLY A 222 -13.71 5.03 3.56
N PHE A 223 -12.80 4.85 2.62
CA PHE A 223 -12.42 5.85 1.61
C PHE A 223 -11.96 5.22 0.30
N TYR A 224 -11.98 6.00 -0.79
CA TYR A 224 -11.50 5.57 -2.10
C TYR A 224 -10.06 5.99 -2.35
N VAL A 225 -9.32 5.15 -3.07
CA VAL A 225 -8.02 5.46 -3.64
C VAL A 225 -8.17 5.44 -5.16
N SER A 226 -7.92 6.57 -5.82
CA SER A 226 -8.05 6.71 -7.28
C SER A 226 -6.69 6.69 -7.96
N TYR A 227 -6.69 6.26 -9.23
CA TYR A 227 -5.48 6.05 -10.02
C TYR A 227 -5.59 6.80 -11.34
N TYR A 228 -4.53 7.47 -11.74
CA TYR A 228 -4.48 8.25 -12.97
C TYR A 228 -3.17 8.02 -13.71
N LEU A 229 -3.21 8.12 -15.04
CA LEU A 229 -2.03 8.44 -15.83
C LEU A 229 -1.89 9.96 -15.91
N ILE A 230 -0.66 10.46 -15.77
CA ILE A 230 -0.37 11.89 -15.82
C ILE A 230 0.71 12.21 -16.84
N SER A 231 0.38 13.21 -17.65
CA SER A 231 1.33 14.00 -18.45
C SER A 231 1.04 15.48 -18.20
N ASN A 232 0.24 16.12 -19.05
CA ASN A 232 -0.25 17.49 -18.88
C ASN A 232 -1.64 17.54 -18.20
N SER A 233 -2.35 16.41 -18.16
CA SER A 233 -3.67 16.26 -17.54
C SER A 233 -3.79 14.91 -16.85
N HIS A 234 -4.79 14.78 -15.97
CA HIS A 234 -5.12 13.53 -15.29
C HIS A 234 -6.02 12.68 -16.18
N ILE A 235 -5.61 11.43 -16.44
CA ILE A 235 -6.38 10.44 -17.20
C ILE A 235 -6.76 9.33 -16.23
N TYR A 236 -8.05 9.22 -15.91
CA TYR A 236 -8.54 8.25 -14.93
C TYR A 236 -8.37 6.80 -15.41
N LEU A 237 -7.82 5.95 -14.54
CA LEU A 237 -7.65 4.51 -14.77
C LEU A 237 -8.61 3.65 -13.97
N GLY A 238 -9.02 4.11 -12.79
CA GLY A 238 -9.84 3.34 -11.86
C GLY A 238 -9.69 3.78 -10.41
N LYS A 239 -10.37 3.07 -9.51
CA LYS A 239 -10.31 3.29 -8.06
C LYS A 239 -10.42 1.97 -7.30
N ARG A 240 -9.94 1.95 -6.05
CA ARG A 240 -10.20 0.87 -5.08
C ARG A 240 -10.74 1.44 -3.78
N TYR A 241 -11.48 0.64 -3.03
CA TYR A 241 -12.05 1.03 -1.73
C TYR A 241 -11.23 0.40 -0.59
N ILE A 242 -10.95 1.19 0.44
CA ILE A 242 -10.40 0.73 1.72
C ILE A 242 -11.49 0.96 2.75
N SER A 243 -11.99 -0.10 3.39
CA SER A 243 -13.14 -0.02 4.32
C SER A 243 -12.78 0.61 5.67
N SER A 244 -11.53 0.46 6.11
CA SER A 244 -10.99 1.15 7.27
C SER A 244 -9.46 1.11 7.26
N LEU A 245 -8.84 2.07 7.94
CA LEU A 245 -7.40 2.09 8.16
C LEU A 245 -7.07 2.58 9.57
N ALA A 246 -6.55 1.66 10.40
CA ALA A 246 -6.18 1.97 11.79
C ALA A 246 -5.07 3.03 11.87
N ALA A 247 -4.96 3.69 13.02
CA ALA A 247 -3.92 4.68 13.30
C ALA A 247 -2.52 4.07 13.10
N GLY A 248 -1.63 4.76 12.39
CA GLY A 248 -0.28 4.30 12.07
C GLY A 248 -0.18 3.17 11.01
N ALA A 249 -1.30 2.55 10.64
CA ALA A 249 -1.31 1.38 9.75
C ALA A 249 -1.12 1.74 8.27
N SER A 250 -0.67 0.76 7.49
CA SER A 250 -0.52 0.86 6.04
C SER A 250 -1.34 -0.21 5.31
N ASN A 251 -1.78 0.12 4.10
CA ASN A 251 -2.49 -0.77 3.20
C ASN A 251 -1.76 -0.82 1.84
N SER A 252 -1.07 -1.93 1.59
CA SER A 252 -0.33 -2.20 0.35
C SER A 252 -1.13 -3.09 -0.58
N HIS A 253 -1.12 -2.80 -1.88
CA HIS A 253 -1.85 -3.61 -2.87
C HIS A 253 -1.24 -3.53 -4.27
N ASN A 254 -1.43 -4.58 -5.06
CA ASN A 254 -1.09 -4.65 -6.49
C ASN A 254 -2.35 -4.39 -7.31
N THR A 255 -2.69 -3.12 -7.52
CA THR A 255 -3.97 -2.74 -8.16
C THR A 255 -3.94 -3.01 -9.66
N LYS A 256 -4.93 -3.77 -10.17
CA LYS A 256 -5.14 -4.00 -11.60
C LYS A 256 -5.94 -2.85 -12.21
N LEU A 257 -5.43 -2.23 -13.27
CA LEU A 257 -6.01 -1.04 -13.89
C LEU A 257 -6.03 -1.19 -15.41
N LYS A 258 -7.13 -0.81 -16.06
CA LYS A 258 -7.25 -0.89 -17.52
C LYS A 258 -6.77 0.41 -18.17
N ILE A 259 -5.89 0.32 -19.16
CA ILE A 259 -5.45 1.46 -19.96
C ILE A 259 -6.58 1.82 -20.95
N PRO A 260 -7.03 3.08 -21.02
CA PRO A 260 -8.03 3.51 -22.01
C PRO A 260 -7.57 3.26 -23.45
N LEU A 261 -8.48 2.88 -24.34
CA LEU A 261 -8.16 2.64 -25.77
C LEU A 261 -7.82 3.93 -26.51
N ASN A 262 -8.44 5.04 -26.13
CA ASN A 262 -8.31 6.36 -26.77
C ASN A 262 -7.13 7.20 -26.22
N ILE A 263 -6.31 6.65 -25.32
CA ILE A 263 -5.15 7.38 -24.79
C ILE A 263 -4.11 7.63 -25.89
N THR A 264 -3.42 8.75 -25.85
CA THR A 264 -2.27 9.01 -26.73
C THR A 264 -1.11 8.07 -26.41
N SER A 265 -0.37 7.61 -27.42
CA SER A 265 0.85 6.83 -27.20
C SER A 265 1.96 7.78 -26.71
N SER A 266 2.37 7.66 -25.44
CA SER A 266 3.41 8.50 -24.83
C SER A 266 3.90 7.89 -23.52
N SER A 267 4.81 8.59 -22.82
CA SER A 267 5.25 8.21 -21.47
C SER A 267 4.50 9.00 -20.41
N TYR A 268 3.92 8.29 -19.43
CA TYR A 268 3.09 8.85 -18.37
C TYR A 268 3.63 8.49 -16.99
N TYR A 269 3.47 9.37 -16.01
CA TYR A 269 3.54 8.96 -14.60
C TYR A 269 2.24 8.28 -14.19
N ILE A 270 2.29 7.46 -13.14
CA ILE A 270 1.10 6.97 -12.45
C ILE A 270 0.92 7.79 -11.18
N ASP A 271 -0.24 8.41 -11.02
CA ASP A 271 -0.66 9.05 -9.79
C ASP A 271 -1.58 8.12 -9.00
N VAL A 272 -1.36 8.05 -7.70
CA VAL A 272 -2.25 7.39 -6.75
C VAL A 272 -2.67 8.43 -5.74
N TYR A 273 -3.98 8.61 -5.60
CA TYR A 273 -4.58 9.62 -4.73
C TYR A 273 -5.53 8.95 -3.73
N ALA A 274 -5.12 8.90 -2.46
CA ALA A 274 -5.94 8.47 -1.34
C ALA A 274 -7.00 9.53 -0.98
N ASP A 275 -8.20 9.08 -0.64
CA ASP A 275 -9.38 9.94 -0.42
C ASP A 275 -9.55 11.02 -1.50
N SER A 276 -9.50 10.61 -2.77
CA SER A 276 -9.70 11.54 -3.89
C SER A 276 -11.08 12.23 -3.88
N THR A 277 -12.02 11.70 -3.10
CA THR A 277 -13.37 12.26 -2.88
C THR A 277 -13.43 13.29 -1.75
N LYS A 278 -12.36 13.45 -0.97
CA LYS A 278 -12.25 14.39 0.16
C LYS A 278 -13.35 14.20 1.21
N ILE A 279 -13.72 12.94 1.47
CA ILE A 279 -14.77 12.61 2.45
C ILE A 279 -14.20 12.50 3.88
N VAL A 280 -12.89 12.27 4.00
CA VAL A 280 -12.18 12.26 5.26
C VAL A 280 -11.61 13.66 5.47
N SER A 281 -11.98 14.32 6.56
CA SER A 281 -11.29 15.55 6.95
C SER A 281 -9.98 15.20 7.66
N GLU A 282 -8.88 15.71 7.14
CA GLU A 282 -7.53 15.31 7.50
C GLU A 282 -6.69 16.47 8.03
N SER A 283 -5.59 16.15 8.69
CA SER A 283 -4.66 17.16 9.18
C SER A 283 -3.79 17.78 8.09
N LYS A 284 -3.69 17.09 6.95
CA LYS A 284 -2.98 17.56 5.78
C LYS A 284 -3.72 16.95 4.59
N GLU A 285 -4.37 17.78 3.80
CA GLU A 285 -5.14 17.34 2.63
C GLU A 285 -4.26 17.21 1.37
N TYR A 286 -3.04 17.79 1.42
CA TYR A 286 -2.17 17.97 0.25
C TYR A 286 -1.12 16.86 0.07
N ASN A 287 -1.01 15.91 1.01
CA ASN A 287 -0.04 14.80 0.99
C ASN A 287 -0.70 13.43 0.71
N ASN A 288 -1.94 13.48 0.24
CA ASN A 288 -2.77 12.32 -0.08
C ASN A 288 -2.46 11.71 -1.45
N PHE A 289 -1.55 12.29 -2.22
CA PHE A 289 -1.18 11.79 -3.54
C PHE A 289 0.32 11.59 -3.68
N ARG A 290 0.71 10.71 -4.61
CA ARG A 290 2.11 10.47 -4.96
C ARG A 290 2.19 9.95 -6.39
N TYR A 291 3.14 10.50 -7.14
CA TYR A 291 3.51 10.00 -8.45
C TYR A 291 4.51 8.84 -8.36
N SER A 292 4.46 7.94 -9.35
CA SER A 292 5.54 7.00 -9.60
C SER A 292 6.85 7.72 -9.90
N THR A 293 7.97 7.14 -9.51
CA THR A 293 9.30 7.71 -9.80
C THR A 293 9.73 7.51 -11.25
N THR A 294 9.19 6.48 -11.91
CA THR A 294 9.42 6.17 -13.33
C THR A 294 8.14 6.35 -14.13
N LYS A 295 8.30 6.57 -15.43
CA LYS A 295 7.17 6.64 -16.37
C LYS A 295 6.87 5.26 -16.96
N ILE A 296 5.58 4.97 -17.16
CA ILE A 296 5.12 3.89 -18.03
C ILE A 296 5.09 4.38 -19.48
N GLN A 297 5.64 3.61 -20.40
CA GLN A 297 5.53 3.90 -21.82
C GLN A 297 4.28 3.22 -22.40
N ILE A 298 3.28 4.03 -22.77
CA ILE A 298 2.04 3.60 -23.40
C ILE A 298 2.21 3.57 -24.92
N ARG A 299 1.83 2.45 -25.53
CA ARG A 299 1.94 2.22 -26.99
C ARG A 299 0.64 1.66 -27.52
N ASN A 300 0.40 1.85 -28.82
CA ASN A 300 -0.62 1.08 -29.53
C ASN A 300 -0.31 -0.41 -29.41
N ALA A 301 -1.35 -1.25 -29.48
CA ALA A 301 -1.14 -2.65 -29.80
C ALA A 301 -0.34 -2.73 -31.10
N ARG A 302 0.58 -3.69 -31.22
CA ARG A 302 1.25 -3.92 -32.50
C ARG A 302 0.17 -4.24 -33.53
N PRO A 303 0.20 -3.62 -34.73
CA PRO A 303 -0.64 -4.07 -35.83
C PRO A 303 -0.40 -5.56 -36.03
N MET A 304 -1.46 -6.35 -35.90
CA MET A 304 -1.41 -7.80 -36.04
C MET A 304 -1.87 -8.14 -37.44
N ASN A 305 -1.05 -8.88 -38.17
CA ASN A 305 -1.45 -9.38 -39.48
C ASN A 305 -2.51 -10.47 -39.31
N ILE A 306 -3.65 -10.34 -39.98
CA ILE A 306 -4.67 -11.39 -40.06
C ILE A 306 -4.63 -11.93 -41.48
N GLY A 307 -4.13 -13.15 -41.63
CA GLY A 307 -4.04 -13.86 -42.90
C GLY A 307 -5.26 -14.74 -43.13
N TYR A 308 -5.80 -14.75 -44.35
CA TYR A 308 -6.92 -15.60 -44.72
C TYR A 308 -6.51 -16.59 -45.83
N PHE A 309 -6.68 -17.89 -45.57
CA PHE A 309 -6.37 -18.93 -46.55
C PHE A 309 -7.47 -19.05 -47.61
N ILE A 310 -7.07 -19.12 -48.88
CA ILE A 310 -7.97 -19.22 -50.03
C ILE A 310 -7.53 -20.41 -50.87
N ASN A 311 -8.34 -21.47 -50.88
CA ASN A 311 -8.23 -22.53 -51.88
C ASN A 311 -9.14 -22.20 -53.07
N HIS A 312 -8.52 -21.82 -54.19
CA HIS A 312 -9.27 -21.40 -55.38
C HIS A 312 -9.94 -22.55 -56.14
N GLU A 313 -9.61 -23.80 -55.82
CA GLU A 313 -10.32 -24.98 -56.33
C GLU A 313 -11.69 -25.13 -55.68
N SER A 314 -11.84 -24.63 -54.44
CA SER A 314 -13.12 -24.62 -53.72
C SER A 314 -13.94 -23.37 -54.02
N THR A 315 -13.30 -22.20 -54.10
CA THR A 315 -13.96 -20.95 -54.51
C THR A 315 -13.10 -20.21 -55.53
N PRO A 316 -13.56 -20.08 -56.79
CA PRO A 316 -12.80 -19.39 -57.82
C PRO A 316 -12.38 -17.98 -57.38
N LEU A 317 -11.13 -17.58 -57.67
CA LEU A 317 -10.62 -16.25 -57.30
C LEU A 317 -11.44 -15.09 -57.88
N ALA A 318 -12.13 -15.31 -58.99
CA ALA A 318 -13.05 -14.33 -59.58
C ALA A 318 -14.22 -13.98 -58.65
N ASN A 319 -14.59 -14.87 -57.73
CA ASN A 319 -15.72 -14.71 -56.81
C ASN A 319 -15.30 -14.09 -55.46
N ILE A 320 -14.00 -13.88 -55.23
CA ILE A 320 -13.49 -13.33 -53.97
C ILE A 320 -13.55 -11.81 -53.99
N ASP A 321 -14.26 -11.21 -53.04
CA ASP A 321 -14.24 -9.77 -52.80
C ASP A 321 -13.11 -9.38 -51.84
N PHE A 322 -11.98 -8.97 -52.41
CA PHE A 322 -10.81 -8.52 -51.65
C PHE A 322 -11.04 -7.22 -50.85
N ASN A 323 -11.98 -6.36 -51.27
CA ASN A 323 -12.32 -5.15 -50.51
C ASN A 323 -13.17 -5.50 -49.28
N LYS A 324 -14.06 -6.49 -49.42
CA LYS A 324 -14.81 -7.03 -48.28
C LYS A 324 -13.87 -7.66 -47.25
N LEU A 325 -12.94 -8.52 -47.68
CA LEU A 325 -11.93 -9.09 -46.78
C LEU A 325 -11.15 -8.00 -46.04
N LYS A 326 -10.71 -6.95 -46.74
CA LYS A 326 -10.02 -5.82 -46.11
C LYS A 326 -10.88 -5.12 -45.06
N SER A 327 -12.15 -4.83 -45.37
CA SER A 327 -13.06 -4.15 -44.46
C SER A 327 -13.44 -5.01 -43.24
N ASP A 328 -13.37 -6.34 -43.36
CA ASP A 328 -13.51 -7.28 -42.24
C ASP A 328 -12.26 -7.37 -41.35
N GLY A 329 -11.19 -6.64 -41.70
CA GLY A 329 -9.95 -6.58 -40.91
C GLY A 329 -8.89 -7.60 -41.32
N ILE A 330 -9.10 -8.34 -42.42
CA ILE A 330 -8.04 -9.15 -43.03
C ILE A 330 -6.94 -8.22 -43.57
N THR A 331 -5.70 -8.63 -43.41
CA THR A 331 -4.54 -7.86 -43.88
C THR A 331 -3.72 -8.61 -44.91
N GLU A 332 -3.80 -9.95 -44.93
CA GLU A 332 -3.04 -10.81 -45.82
C GLU A 332 -3.96 -11.90 -46.39
N VAL A 333 -3.71 -12.32 -47.63
CA VAL A 333 -4.39 -13.47 -48.24
C VAL A 333 -3.38 -14.49 -48.71
N TYR A 334 -3.66 -15.74 -48.41
CA TYR A 334 -2.79 -16.87 -48.70
C TYR A 334 -3.48 -17.73 -49.76
N ILE A 335 -3.13 -17.51 -51.02
CA ILE A 335 -3.81 -18.12 -52.16
C ILE A 335 -3.05 -19.38 -52.56
N HIS A 336 -3.74 -20.51 -52.53
CA HIS A 336 -3.17 -21.79 -52.90
C HIS A 336 -2.64 -21.77 -54.35
N ALA A 337 -1.54 -22.48 -54.61
CA ALA A 337 -1.02 -22.72 -55.95
C ALA A 337 -0.23 -24.03 -56.02
N LYS A 338 -0.34 -24.72 -57.15
CA LYS A 338 0.42 -25.91 -57.53
C LYS A 338 1.46 -25.54 -58.59
N ASN A 339 2.43 -26.44 -58.82
CA ASN A 339 3.40 -26.27 -59.91
C ASN A 339 2.73 -26.11 -61.28
N ALA A 340 1.55 -26.73 -61.48
CA ALA A 340 0.83 -26.70 -62.75
C ALA A 340 0.05 -25.39 -63.00
N ASP A 341 -0.28 -24.62 -61.95
CA ASP A 341 -1.26 -23.53 -62.06
C ASP A 341 -0.83 -22.20 -61.42
N TYR A 342 0.39 -22.09 -60.89
CA TYR A 342 0.88 -20.87 -60.22
C TYR A 342 0.74 -19.59 -61.07
N LEU A 343 0.80 -19.70 -62.41
CA LEU A 343 0.61 -18.55 -63.32
C LEU A 343 -0.82 -17.98 -63.29
N ASN A 344 -1.81 -18.76 -62.84
CA ASN A 344 -3.20 -18.31 -62.70
C ASN A 344 -3.35 -17.21 -61.64
N LEU A 345 -2.36 -17.03 -60.75
CA LEU A 345 -2.35 -15.98 -59.75
C LEU A 345 -2.00 -14.60 -60.35
N LYS A 346 -1.27 -14.57 -61.47
CA LYS A 346 -0.75 -13.32 -62.07
C LYS A 346 -1.81 -12.22 -62.28
N PRO A 347 -3.02 -12.50 -62.80
CA PRO A 347 -4.05 -11.48 -63.02
C PRO A 347 -4.64 -10.88 -61.72
N TYR A 348 -4.42 -11.53 -60.57
CA TYR A 348 -5.04 -11.15 -59.29
C TYR A 348 -4.13 -10.32 -58.39
N TYR A 349 -2.81 -10.30 -58.63
CA TYR A 349 -1.85 -9.55 -57.80
C TYR A 349 -2.28 -8.09 -57.58
N SER A 350 -2.53 -7.35 -58.68
CA SER A 350 -2.91 -5.94 -58.60
C SER A 350 -4.26 -5.75 -57.91
N LYS A 351 -5.22 -6.68 -58.07
CA LYS A 351 -6.52 -6.60 -57.39
C LYS A 351 -6.36 -6.70 -55.87
N ILE A 352 -5.51 -7.61 -55.40
CA ILE A 352 -5.23 -7.82 -53.97
C ILE A 352 -4.49 -6.61 -53.38
N VAL A 353 -3.45 -6.12 -54.07
CA VAL A 353 -2.66 -4.99 -53.57
C VAL A 353 -3.49 -3.70 -53.56
N ASN A 354 -4.32 -3.47 -54.59
CA ASN A 354 -5.18 -2.30 -54.66
C ASN A 354 -6.28 -2.29 -53.59
N SER A 355 -6.70 -3.44 -53.06
CA SER A 355 -7.58 -3.50 -51.88
C SER A 355 -6.84 -3.26 -50.56
N GLY A 356 -5.51 -3.09 -50.59
CA GLY A 356 -4.68 -2.90 -49.40
C GLY A 356 -4.37 -4.17 -48.63
N LEU A 357 -4.47 -5.34 -49.27
CA LEU A 357 -4.09 -6.65 -48.74
C LEU A 357 -2.68 -7.04 -49.20
N ARG A 358 -2.00 -7.85 -48.39
CA ARG A 358 -0.70 -8.45 -48.75
C ARG A 358 -0.91 -9.82 -49.39
N PRO A 359 -0.46 -10.04 -50.64
CA PRO A 359 -0.59 -11.33 -51.30
C PRO A 359 0.52 -12.31 -50.87
N PHE A 360 0.13 -13.54 -50.54
CA PHE A 360 1.02 -14.69 -50.42
C PHE A 360 0.54 -15.82 -51.32
N CYS A 361 1.50 -16.53 -51.90
CA CYS A 361 1.29 -17.80 -52.54
C CYS A 361 1.44 -18.90 -51.48
N TRP A 362 0.37 -19.65 -51.27
CA TRP A 362 0.33 -20.81 -50.39
C TRP A 362 0.64 -22.07 -51.21
N VAL A 363 1.67 -22.80 -50.81
CA VAL A 363 2.19 -23.94 -51.58
C VAL A 363 2.51 -25.11 -50.65
N TRP A 364 2.51 -26.33 -51.16
CA TRP A 364 2.98 -27.53 -50.45
C TRP A 364 4.42 -27.87 -50.80
N GLN A 365 5.00 -28.82 -50.06
CA GLN A 365 6.32 -29.36 -50.34
C GLN A 365 6.47 -29.84 -51.80
N GLY A 366 7.64 -29.62 -52.38
CA GLY A 366 7.96 -29.91 -53.78
C GLY A 366 7.60 -28.78 -54.76
N PHE A 367 7.22 -27.59 -54.28
CA PHE A 367 6.96 -26.45 -55.14
C PHE A 367 8.27 -25.84 -55.69
N THR A 368 8.41 -25.75 -57.02
CA THR A 368 9.66 -25.36 -57.69
C THR A 368 9.62 -23.98 -58.34
N HIS A 369 8.49 -23.26 -58.27
CA HIS A 369 8.28 -21.97 -58.95
C HIS A 369 8.31 -20.74 -58.02
N ALA A 370 9.02 -20.85 -56.89
CA ALA A 370 9.03 -19.79 -55.87
C ALA A 370 9.69 -18.49 -56.35
N LYS A 371 10.67 -18.57 -57.26
CA LYS A 371 11.32 -17.39 -57.87
C LYS A 371 10.34 -16.63 -58.76
N GLU A 372 9.57 -17.36 -59.56
CA GLU A 372 8.59 -16.82 -60.50
C GLU A 372 7.43 -16.16 -59.76
N VAL A 373 6.93 -16.82 -58.72
CA VAL A 373 5.92 -16.26 -57.81
C VAL A 373 6.43 -15.00 -57.11
N THR A 374 7.68 -15.02 -56.64
CA THR A 374 8.34 -13.85 -56.05
C THR A 374 8.46 -12.70 -57.06
N ALA A 375 8.79 -13.01 -58.33
CA ALA A 375 8.86 -12.04 -59.42
C ALA A 375 7.47 -11.45 -59.78
N MET A 376 6.38 -12.21 -59.60
CA MET A 376 5.01 -11.69 -59.67
C MET A 376 4.66 -10.75 -58.50
N GLY A 377 5.49 -10.70 -57.46
CA GLY A 377 5.36 -9.80 -56.32
C GLY A 377 4.80 -10.46 -55.05
N TYR A 378 4.38 -11.73 -55.14
CA TYR A 378 3.83 -12.47 -54.01
C TYR A 378 4.89 -12.76 -52.94
N ASN A 379 4.44 -12.84 -51.69
CA ASN A 379 5.17 -13.51 -50.61
C ASN A 379 4.89 -15.01 -50.67
N THR A 380 5.52 -15.81 -49.81
CA THR A 380 5.30 -17.26 -49.80
C THR A 380 4.93 -17.75 -48.41
N VAL A 381 3.91 -18.59 -48.35
CA VAL A 381 3.64 -19.46 -47.22
C VAL A 381 3.75 -20.91 -47.69
N MET A 382 4.70 -21.64 -47.14
CA MET A 382 4.88 -23.05 -47.43
C MET A 382 4.16 -23.85 -46.35
N ASP A 383 3.34 -24.79 -46.77
CA ASP A 383 2.60 -25.66 -45.90
C ASP A 383 3.30 -27.01 -45.83
N LEU A 384 3.94 -27.23 -44.68
CA LEU A 384 4.86 -28.33 -44.45
C LEU A 384 4.34 -29.19 -43.29
N GLU A 385 3.26 -29.92 -43.57
CA GLU A 385 2.58 -30.78 -42.61
C GLU A 385 3.22 -32.18 -42.54
N THR A 386 4.36 -32.31 -41.85
CA THR A 386 5.10 -33.57 -41.79
C THR A 386 5.68 -33.88 -40.42
N TYR A 387 5.82 -35.17 -40.10
CA TYR A 387 6.58 -35.65 -38.93
C TYR A 387 8.07 -35.78 -39.22
N LYS A 388 8.50 -35.60 -40.47
CA LYS A 388 9.89 -35.76 -40.92
C LYS A 388 10.52 -34.43 -41.30
N MET A 389 10.36 -33.43 -40.43
CA MET A 389 10.75 -32.05 -40.76
C MET A 389 12.24 -31.89 -41.14
N ALA A 390 13.11 -32.74 -40.59
CA ALA A 390 14.54 -32.75 -40.90
C ALA A 390 14.83 -33.02 -42.39
N ASP A 391 13.99 -33.83 -43.04
CA ASP A 391 14.18 -34.24 -44.45
C ASP A 391 13.94 -33.05 -45.41
N PHE A 392 13.19 -32.04 -44.97
CA PHE A 392 12.80 -30.87 -45.78
C PHE A 392 13.68 -29.64 -45.54
N ILE A 393 14.70 -29.72 -44.68
CA ILE A 393 15.58 -28.57 -44.38
C ILE A 393 16.26 -28.02 -45.65
N SER A 394 16.69 -28.90 -46.56
CA SER A 394 17.31 -28.49 -47.83
C SER A 394 16.32 -27.76 -48.74
N GLU A 395 15.07 -28.23 -48.78
CA GLU A 395 14.01 -27.57 -49.54
C GLU A 395 13.68 -26.19 -48.96
N VAL A 396 13.53 -26.07 -47.64
CA VAL A 396 13.27 -24.78 -46.98
C VAL A 396 14.43 -23.79 -47.20
N LYS A 397 15.68 -24.26 -47.22
CA LYS A 397 16.84 -23.43 -47.58
C LYS A 397 16.75 -22.92 -49.02
N GLN A 398 16.41 -23.80 -49.96
CA GLN A 398 16.25 -23.39 -51.36
C GLN A 398 15.10 -22.39 -51.51
N LEU A 399 13.95 -22.68 -50.89
CA LEU A 399 12.80 -21.79 -50.87
C LEU A 399 13.15 -20.41 -50.31
N ARG A 400 13.96 -20.35 -49.24
CA ARG A 400 14.41 -19.08 -48.69
C ARG A 400 15.28 -18.30 -49.67
N GLN A 401 16.17 -18.97 -50.40
CA GLN A 401 16.97 -18.33 -51.46
C GLN A 401 16.08 -17.79 -52.57
N ASP A 402 15.10 -18.59 -53.00
CA ASP A 402 14.22 -18.27 -54.13
C ASP A 402 13.25 -17.13 -53.82
N THR A 403 12.90 -16.97 -52.54
CA THR A 403 12.00 -15.93 -52.05
C THR A 403 12.74 -14.71 -51.46
N LYS A 404 14.06 -14.58 -51.68
CA LYS A 404 14.88 -13.52 -51.07
C LYS A 404 14.28 -12.14 -51.31
N GLY A 405 14.10 -11.37 -50.24
CA GLY A 405 13.47 -10.04 -50.29
C GLY A 405 11.95 -10.04 -50.14
N LYS A 406 11.31 -11.22 -50.07
CA LYS A 406 9.91 -11.40 -49.72
C LYS A 406 9.75 -12.08 -48.37
N THR A 407 8.56 -11.98 -47.79
CA THR A 407 8.23 -12.73 -46.57
C THR A 407 8.09 -14.21 -46.90
N LEU A 408 8.76 -15.06 -46.12
CA LEU A 408 8.59 -16.51 -46.12
C LEU A 408 8.01 -16.96 -44.78
N ILE A 409 6.82 -17.56 -44.82
CA ILE A 409 6.16 -18.18 -43.68
C ILE A 409 6.17 -19.68 -43.90
N LEU A 410 6.39 -20.46 -42.84
CA LEU A 410 6.29 -21.90 -42.88
C LEU A 410 5.17 -22.36 -41.95
N CYS A 411 4.09 -22.90 -42.51
CA CYS A 411 3.07 -23.60 -41.74
C CYS A 411 3.63 -24.95 -41.32
N THR A 412 3.44 -25.28 -40.05
CA THR A 412 3.85 -26.56 -39.48
C THR A 412 2.76 -27.06 -38.56
N LYS A 413 2.79 -28.36 -38.26
CA LYS A 413 2.13 -28.89 -37.06
C LYS A 413 2.59 -28.12 -35.81
N ALA A 414 1.77 -28.10 -34.76
CA ALA A 414 2.11 -27.39 -33.53
C ALA A 414 3.18 -28.15 -32.73
N ASP A 415 4.41 -27.63 -32.68
CA ASP A 415 5.53 -28.23 -31.96
C ASP A 415 5.19 -28.52 -30.49
N GLY A 416 5.33 -29.77 -30.06
CA GLY A 416 5.01 -30.21 -28.70
C GLY A 416 3.52 -30.46 -28.43
N TRP A 417 2.60 -29.99 -29.28
CA TRP A 417 1.23 -30.52 -29.33
C TRP A 417 1.15 -31.74 -30.24
N ASP A 418 1.92 -31.74 -31.33
CA ASP A 418 1.87 -32.72 -32.39
C ASP A 418 3.30 -33.14 -32.79
N GLY A 419 4.05 -33.64 -31.80
CA GLY A 419 5.43 -34.07 -31.96
C GLY A 419 6.46 -32.94 -32.07
N ASN A 420 7.73 -33.32 -32.26
CA ASN A 420 8.83 -32.37 -32.44
C ASN A 420 8.94 -31.96 -33.91
N GLN A 421 8.81 -30.67 -34.17
CA GLN A 421 8.79 -30.05 -35.48
C GLN A 421 10.12 -29.37 -35.83
N ARG A 422 11.18 -29.58 -35.02
CA ARG A 422 12.55 -29.08 -35.28
C ARG A 422 12.63 -27.60 -35.63
N TRP A 423 11.83 -26.78 -34.93
CA TRP A 423 11.83 -25.34 -35.12
C TRP A 423 13.18 -24.68 -34.82
N ASP A 424 14.05 -25.35 -34.07
CA ASP A 424 15.45 -24.97 -33.86
C ASP A 424 16.21 -24.82 -35.19
N LEU A 425 15.92 -25.69 -36.16
CA LEU A 425 16.54 -25.68 -37.49
C LEU A 425 15.79 -24.79 -38.48
N LEU A 426 14.47 -24.69 -38.36
CA LEU A 426 13.62 -23.97 -39.31
C LEU A 426 13.53 -22.47 -39.04
N ALA A 427 13.41 -22.06 -37.77
CA ALA A 427 13.19 -20.66 -37.41
C ALA A 427 14.26 -19.70 -37.99
N PRO A 428 15.55 -20.07 -38.10
CA PRO A 428 16.55 -19.22 -38.75
C PRO A 428 16.33 -19.04 -40.26
N LEU A 429 15.63 -19.96 -40.91
CA LEU A 429 15.45 -20.00 -42.36
C LEU A 429 14.22 -19.26 -42.85
N VAL A 430 13.32 -18.83 -41.97
CA VAL A 430 12.01 -18.25 -42.33
C VAL A 430 11.75 -16.96 -41.56
N ASP A 431 10.86 -16.11 -42.07
CA ASP A 431 10.46 -14.88 -41.37
C ASP A 431 9.50 -15.17 -40.22
N ALA A 432 8.64 -16.19 -40.40
CA ALA A 432 7.73 -16.66 -39.37
C ALA A 432 7.47 -18.17 -39.49
N ILE A 433 7.16 -18.77 -38.34
CA ILE A 433 6.61 -20.11 -38.23
C ILE A 433 5.13 -19.97 -37.88
N MET A 434 4.29 -20.65 -38.64
CA MET A 434 2.85 -20.68 -38.49
C MET A 434 2.40 -22.04 -37.94
N PRO A 435 2.43 -22.26 -36.62
CA PRO A 435 1.88 -23.48 -36.07
C PRO A 435 0.39 -23.54 -36.32
N MET A 436 -0.08 -24.66 -36.85
CA MET A 436 -1.48 -25.04 -36.86
C MET A 436 -1.94 -25.24 -35.41
N CYS A 437 -2.50 -24.21 -34.79
CA CYS A 437 -3.02 -24.24 -33.44
C CYS A 437 -4.51 -24.62 -33.49
N TYR A 438 -4.78 -25.84 -33.94
CA TYR A 438 -6.13 -26.33 -34.18
C TYR A 438 -6.73 -26.86 -32.88
N LEU A 439 -7.37 -25.96 -32.13
CA LEU A 439 -7.87 -26.24 -30.78
C LEU A 439 -8.86 -27.40 -30.77
N GLY A 440 -9.67 -27.53 -31.82
CA GLY A 440 -10.65 -28.60 -31.94
C GLY A 440 -10.00 -29.97 -32.13
N ASP A 441 -9.00 -30.04 -33.00
CA ASP A 441 -8.29 -31.29 -33.31
C ASP A 441 -7.35 -31.74 -32.20
N TYR A 442 -6.72 -30.79 -31.51
CA TYR A 442 -5.79 -31.08 -30.41
C TYR A 442 -6.44 -31.09 -29.02
N GLU A 443 -7.77 -30.91 -28.96
CA GLU A 443 -8.56 -30.86 -27.72
C GLU A 443 -7.98 -29.85 -26.72
N LYS A 444 -7.66 -28.63 -27.20
CA LYS A 444 -7.02 -27.56 -26.43
C LYS A 444 -7.98 -26.42 -26.10
N SER A 445 -7.75 -25.80 -24.95
CA SER A 445 -8.44 -24.59 -24.52
C SER A 445 -7.74 -23.32 -25.00
N THR A 446 -8.42 -22.18 -24.88
CA THR A 446 -7.81 -20.86 -25.11
C THR A 446 -6.72 -20.52 -24.09
N SER A 447 -6.77 -21.09 -22.88
CA SER A 447 -5.67 -21.00 -21.91
C SER A 447 -4.43 -21.79 -22.33
N ASP A 448 -4.63 -22.96 -22.95
CA ASP A 448 -3.52 -23.76 -23.49
C ASP A 448 -2.87 -23.00 -24.65
N LEU A 449 -3.67 -22.43 -25.55
CA LEU A 449 -3.20 -21.56 -26.63
C LEU A 449 -2.37 -20.38 -26.11
N ALA A 450 -2.89 -19.63 -25.14
CA ALA A 450 -2.17 -18.49 -24.56
C ALA A 450 -0.83 -18.92 -23.93
N SER A 451 -0.80 -20.06 -23.25
CA SER A 451 0.42 -20.61 -22.62
C SER A 451 1.42 -21.08 -23.67
N TYR A 452 0.94 -21.75 -24.71
CA TYR A 452 1.73 -22.22 -25.84
C TYR A 452 2.41 -21.05 -26.57
N ILE A 453 1.64 -20.03 -26.92
CA ILE A 453 2.17 -18.84 -27.61
C ILE A 453 3.15 -18.08 -26.74
N LYS A 454 2.89 -17.94 -25.44
CA LYS A 454 3.84 -17.33 -24.50
C LYS A 454 5.18 -18.07 -24.46
N LYS A 455 5.15 -19.42 -24.41
CA LYS A 455 6.35 -20.27 -24.43
C LYS A 455 7.15 -20.04 -25.72
N TYR A 456 6.53 -20.20 -26.88
CA TYR A 456 7.26 -20.16 -28.16
C TYR A 456 7.63 -18.74 -28.59
N ASN A 457 6.90 -17.69 -28.19
CA ASN A 457 7.38 -16.31 -28.37
C ASN A 457 8.59 -15.98 -27.49
N THR A 458 8.79 -16.69 -26.38
CA THR A 458 10.01 -16.54 -25.56
C THR A 458 11.20 -17.19 -26.26
N LEU A 459 11.00 -18.38 -26.86
CA LEU A 459 12.03 -19.12 -27.58
C LEU A 459 12.38 -18.51 -28.94
N TYR A 460 11.37 -18.03 -29.67
CA TYR A 460 11.50 -17.45 -31.01
C TYR A 460 10.84 -16.07 -31.09
N PRO A 461 11.46 -15.04 -30.49
CA PRO A 461 10.87 -13.71 -30.39
C PRO A 461 10.48 -13.13 -31.75
N ASN A 462 9.19 -12.79 -31.88
CA ASN A 462 8.61 -12.18 -33.08
C ASN A 462 8.61 -13.06 -34.34
N LYS A 463 8.64 -14.39 -34.20
CA LYS A 463 8.53 -15.35 -35.31
C LYS A 463 7.25 -16.19 -35.30
N ILE A 464 6.48 -16.23 -34.21
CA ILE A 464 5.30 -17.11 -34.11
C ILE A 464 4.06 -16.41 -34.70
N TYR A 465 3.44 -17.07 -35.68
CA TYR A 465 2.23 -16.65 -36.40
C TYR A 465 1.14 -17.72 -36.28
N PRO A 466 0.37 -17.81 -35.19
CA PRO A 466 -0.52 -18.95 -34.96
C PRO A 466 -1.58 -19.07 -36.06
N ALA A 467 -1.76 -20.25 -36.63
CA ALA A 467 -2.92 -20.54 -37.47
C ALA A 467 -4.07 -21.07 -36.61
N LEU A 468 -5.24 -20.45 -36.73
CA LEU A 468 -6.47 -20.81 -36.02
C LEU A 468 -7.48 -21.36 -37.01
N GLU A 469 -8.17 -22.42 -36.63
CA GLU A 469 -9.32 -22.91 -37.38
C GLU A 469 -10.48 -21.94 -37.26
N THR A 470 -11.09 -21.62 -38.40
CA THR A 470 -12.35 -20.87 -38.46
C THR A 470 -13.58 -21.78 -38.37
N TYR A 471 -13.38 -23.08 -38.20
CA TYR A 471 -14.38 -24.14 -38.01
C TYR A 471 -14.05 -24.96 -36.75
N MET A 472 -14.94 -25.86 -36.33
CA MET A 472 -14.84 -26.49 -35.01
C MET A 472 -13.71 -27.53 -34.90
N SER A 473 -13.54 -28.40 -35.89
CA SER A 473 -12.44 -29.38 -36.04
C SER A 473 -12.52 -30.07 -37.39
N ASP A 474 -11.51 -30.84 -37.80
CA ASP A 474 -11.55 -31.65 -39.03
C ASP A 474 -12.66 -32.71 -38.99
N LYS A 475 -13.02 -33.17 -37.79
CA LYS A 475 -14.17 -34.07 -37.59
C LYS A 475 -15.51 -33.35 -37.61
N THR A 476 -15.53 -32.05 -37.31
CA THR A 476 -16.75 -31.22 -37.22
C THR A 476 -16.55 -29.93 -38.01
N VAL A 477 -16.77 -29.99 -39.32
CA VAL A 477 -16.53 -28.89 -40.28
C VAL A 477 -17.53 -27.73 -40.19
N LYS A 478 -18.14 -27.49 -39.02
CA LYS A 478 -19.06 -26.38 -38.77
C LYS A 478 -18.27 -25.08 -38.50
N PRO A 479 -18.61 -23.94 -39.13
CA PRO A 479 -17.97 -22.67 -38.83
C PRO A 479 -18.12 -22.26 -37.36
N LYS A 480 -17.05 -21.67 -36.81
CA LYS A 480 -17.08 -21.02 -35.49
C LYS A 480 -17.87 -19.72 -35.57
N ALA A 481 -18.54 -19.38 -34.47
CA ALA A 481 -19.10 -18.04 -34.32
C ALA A 481 -17.97 -17.00 -34.25
N ASN A 482 -18.20 -15.80 -34.80
CA ASN A 482 -17.23 -14.70 -34.76
C ASN A 482 -16.76 -14.39 -33.33
N SER A 483 -17.66 -14.47 -32.34
CA SER A 483 -17.32 -14.27 -30.93
C SER A 483 -16.30 -15.29 -30.40
N ALA A 484 -16.42 -16.56 -30.79
CA ALA A 484 -15.47 -17.60 -30.39
C ALA A 484 -14.09 -17.36 -31.02
N LEU A 485 -14.04 -17.06 -32.33
CA LEU A 485 -12.79 -16.77 -33.01
C LEU A 485 -12.10 -15.53 -32.44
N GLN A 486 -12.85 -14.48 -32.09
CA GLN A 486 -12.32 -13.29 -31.43
C GLN A 486 -11.71 -13.59 -30.05
N VAL A 487 -12.21 -14.59 -29.32
CA VAL A 487 -11.61 -15.03 -28.05
C VAL A 487 -10.28 -15.75 -28.31
N GLU A 488 -10.21 -16.62 -29.32
CA GLU A 488 -8.96 -17.31 -29.70
C GLU A 488 -7.88 -16.33 -30.20
N ILE A 489 -8.27 -15.38 -31.06
CA ILE A 489 -7.40 -14.30 -31.53
C ILE A 489 -6.82 -13.51 -30.35
N LYS A 490 -7.67 -13.15 -29.37
CA LYS A 490 -7.21 -12.44 -28.16
C LYS A 490 -6.29 -13.29 -27.29
N ALA A 491 -6.54 -14.60 -27.22
CA ALA A 491 -5.72 -15.53 -26.44
C ALA A 491 -4.29 -15.65 -27.00
N CYS A 492 -4.08 -15.44 -28.30
CA CYS A 492 -2.74 -15.38 -28.91
C CYS A 492 -1.88 -14.22 -28.36
N GLY A 493 -2.49 -13.15 -27.84
CA GLY A 493 -1.78 -12.03 -27.25
C GLY A 493 -0.90 -11.27 -28.25
N ASN A 494 0.33 -10.96 -27.87
CA ASN A 494 1.24 -10.12 -28.66
C ASN A 494 2.03 -10.92 -29.70
N VAL A 495 1.36 -11.37 -30.76
CA VAL A 495 1.97 -11.97 -31.96
C VAL A 495 2.02 -10.97 -33.12
N LYS A 496 2.89 -11.22 -34.11
CA LYS A 496 2.99 -10.38 -35.30
C LYS A 496 1.88 -10.68 -36.32
N GLY A 497 1.36 -11.89 -36.32
CA GLY A 497 0.23 -12.26 -37.17
C GLY A 497 -0.45 -13.54 -36.72
N ILE A 498 -1.61 -13.80 -37.32
CA ILE A 498 -2.46 -14.97 -37.14
C ILE A 498 -2.92 -15.42 -38.52
N GLY A 499 -2.84 -16.71 -38.80
CA GLY A 499 -3.49 -17.33 -39.94
C GLY A 499 -4.91 -17.76 -39.57
N LEU A 500 -5.89 -17.48 -40.42
CA LEU A 500 -7.25 -17.97 -40.30
C LEU A 500 -7.46 -19.05 -41.35
N PHE A 501 -7.38 -20.30 -40.92
CA PHE A 501 -7.48 -21.45 -41.79
C PHE A 501 -8.93 -21.91 -41.92
N ARG A 502 -9.32 -22.28 -43.13
CA ARG A 502 -10.62 -22.87 -43.44
C ARG A 502 -10.47 -23.92 -44.53
N TYR A 503 -10.73 -25.17 -44.20
CA TYR A 503 -10.65 -26.25 -45.17
C TYR A 503 -11.84 -26.19 -46.14
N GLY A 504 -11.61 -25.85 -47.40
CA GLY A 504 -12.55 -26.07 -48.52
C GLY A 504 -13.88 -25.30 -48.51
N LEU A 505 -14.10 -24.37 -47.57
CA LEU A 505 -15.35 -23.63 -47.42
C LEU A 505 -15.05 -22.13 -47.46
N SER A 506 -15.09 -21.50 -48.63
CA SER A 506 -14.60 -20.11 -48.78
C SER A 506 -15.70 -19.02 -48.71
N ASN A 507 -16.88 -19.36 -48.20
CA ASN A 507 -17.99 -18.41 -47.99
C ASN A 507 -18.15 -17.99 -46.52
#